data_AF-A0AAN9EN69-F1
#
_entry.id   AF-A0AAN9EN69-F1
#
_cell.length_a   1.000
_cell.length_b   1.000
_cell.length_c   1.000
_cell.angle_alpha   90.00
_cell.angle_beta   90.00
_cell.angle_gamma   90.00
#
_symmetry.space_group_name_H-M   'P 1'
#
loop_
_entity.id
_entity.type
_entity.pdbx_description
1 polymer ?
#
loop_
_entity_poly.entity_id
_entity_poly.type
_entity_poly.pdbx_seq_one_letter_code
_entity_poly.pdbx_strand_id
1 'polypeptide(L)'
;MASLGARTNGTLPNHVEIPIQANNVVDPKPIQGVEESNIDYSHRAQWLRAAVLGANDGLVSVASLMMGVGAVKEDITAMLLAGFAGLVAGACSMAIGEFVSVYTQYDIEMAQIKRDRESNNNNNNNNNNNNNNNIGIDEEAQREKLPNPFQAALASALAFSFGALVPLLAALFIRNHKIRLAVVAVAVSLALLVFGGVGAVLGNTPVRRSCLRVVIGGWMAMAITFGLSKLIGSAGL
;
A
#
# COMPACT_ATOMS: atom_id res chain seq x y z
N MET A 1 -19.40 77.67 1.36
CA MET A 1 -19.58 76.64 0.32
C MET A 1 -20.08 75.38 0.99
N ALA A 2 -21.24 74.89 0.55
CA ALA A 2 -21.96 73.75 1.11
C ALA A 2 -21.31 72.40 0.73
N SER A 3 -21.41 71.39 1.61
CA SER A 3 -22.17 70.17 1.30
C SER A 3 -22.20 69.21 2.51
N LEU A 4 -23.41 68.78 2.85
CA LEU A 4 -23.79 67.73 3.81
C LEU A 4 -23.52 66.30 3.27
N GLY A 5 -23.53 65.31 4.17
CA GLY A 5 -23.91 63.91 3.89
C GLY A 5 -23.30 62.88 4.87
N ALA A 6 -23.89 62.66 6.06
CA ALA A 6 -24.73 61.51 6.45
C ALA A 6 -23.96 60.19 6.77
N ARG A 7 -23.84 59.81 8.07
CA ARG A 7 -24.54 58.69 8.80
C ARG A 7 -24.20 57.27 8.27
N THR A 8 -23.76 56.31 9.09
CA THR A 8 -24.59 55.50 10.01
C THR A 8 -23.84 54.87 11.20
N ASN A 9 -24.60 54.60 12.27
CA ASN A 9 -24.20 53.98 13.55
C ASN A 9 -23.94 52.46 13.46
N GLY A 10 -23.07 51.95 14.34
CA GLY A 10 -22.94 50.53 14.69
C GLY A 10 -22.40 50.34 16.12
N THR A 11 -23.27 49.87 17.00
CA THR A 11 -23.16 49.49 18.43
C THR A 11 -22.06 48.47 18.80
N LEU A 12 -21.51 48.55 20.03
CA LEU A 12 -21.42 47.49 21.09
C LEU A 12 -20.38 47.88 22.20
N PRO A 13 -20.45 47.32 23.44
CA PRO A 13 -20.57 48.08 24.68
C PRO A 13 -19.52 47.74 25.77
N ASN A 14 -19.60 48.51 26.86
CA ASN A 14 -19.08 48.32 28.22
C ASN A 14 -18.51 46.92 28.57
N HIS A 15 -17.24 46.90 28.93
CA HIS A 15 -16.54 45.81 29.61
C HIS A 15 -16.98 45.77 31.08
N VAL A 16 -17.67 44.70 31.45
CA VAL A 16 -18.05 44.36 32.83
C VAL A 16 -16.89 43.59 33.46
N GLU A 17 -16.28 44.14 34.51
CA GLU A 17 -15.36 43.41 35.40
C GLU A 17 -16.14 42.34 36.18
N ILE A 18 -15.65 41.09 36.14
CA ILE A 18 -16.17 39.99 36.97
C ILE A 18 -15.07 39.59 37.96
N PRO A 19 -15.36 39.59 39.28
CA PRO A 19 -14.37 39.27 40.31
C PRO A 19 -14.03 37.77 40.31
N ILE A 20 -12.73 37.46 40.39
CA ILE A 20 -12.21 36.10 40.58
C ILE A 20 -12.54 35.64 42.01
N GLN A 21 -13.48 34.72 42.13
CA GLN A 21 -13.74 33.95 43.36
C GLN A 21 -12.86 32.69 43.33
N ALA A 22 -11.87 32.64 44.21
CA ALA A 22 -11.12 31.42 44.51
C ALA A 22 -12.02 30.46 45.29
N ASN A 23 -12.29 29.26 44.76
CA ASN A 23 -12.57 28.08 45.58
C ASN A 23 -12.49 26.76 44.82
N ASN A 24 -11.76 25.83 45.43
CA ASN A 24 -11.82 24.38 45.34
C ASN A 24 -11.35 23.72 44.04
N VAL A 25 -10.03 23.49 43.99
CA VAL A 25 -9.40 22.39 43.25
C VAL A 25 -10.02 21.08 43.70
N VAL A 26 -10.90 20.51 42.88
CA VAL A 26 -11.17 19.07 42.87
C VAL A 26 -10.42 18.55 41.66
N ASP A 27 -9.26 17.95 41.89
CA ASP A 27 -8.50 17.25 40.87
C ASP A 27 -9.39 16.13 40.30
N PRO A 28 -9.70 16.10 38.98
CA PRO A 28 -10.16 14.88 38.37
C PRO A 28 -8.97 13.92 38.35
N LYS A 29 -8.99 12.96 39.28
CA LYS A 29 -8.10 11.80 39.33
C LYS A 29 -7.90 11.26 37.90
N PRO A 30 -6.69 11.26 37.35
CA PRO A 30 -6.45 10.62 36.06
C PRO A 30 -6.78 9.14 36.23
N ILE A 31 -7.70 8.67 35.38
CA ILE A 31 -8.04 7.26 35.28
C ILE A 31 -6.73 6.53 34.98
N GLN A 32 -6.33 5.73 35.96
CA GLN A 32 -5.14 4.89 35.94
C GLN A 32 -5.13 4.02 34.69
N GLY A 33 -3.93 3.88 34.12
CA GLY A 33 -3.68 3.27 32.82
C GLY A 33 -4.47 1.99 32.59
N VAL A 34 -5.28 2.01 31.53
CA VAL A 34 -5.35 0.84 30.68
C VAL A 34 -3.97 0.76 30.04
N GLU A 35 -3.20 -0.24 30.45
CA GLU A 35 -1.98 -0.66 29.77
C GLU A 35 -2.36 -0.89 28.31
N GLU A 36 -2.18 0.15 27.49
CA GLU A 36 -2.53 0.14 26.08
C GLU A 36 -1.55 -0.84 25.45
N SER A 37 -1.99 -2.09 25.28
CA SER A 37 -1.26 -3.09 24.53
C SER A 37 -0.95 -2.44 23.19
N ASN A 38 0.29 -2.01 23.00
CA ASN A 38 0.75 -1.34 21.79
C ASN A 38 0.83 -2.42 20.70
N ILE A 39 -0.35 -2.80 20.20
CA ILE A 39 -0.50 -3.72 19.09
C ILE A 39 0.09 -2.98 17.90
N ASP A 40 1.17 -3.52 17.37
CA ASP A 40 1.95 -2.94 16.28
C ASP A 40 1.16 -2.99 14.96
N TYR A 41 0.29 -1.99 14.74
CA TYR A 41 -0.57 -1.90 13.55
C TYR A 41 0.24 -1.54 12.29
N SER A 42 1.30 -0.75 12.42
CA SER A 42 2.13 -0.25 11.31
C SER A 42 2.88 -1.38 10.63
N HIS A 43 3.54 -2.25 11.41
CA HIS A 43 4.23 -3.41 10.86
C HIS A 43 3.25 -4.39 10.20
N ARG A 44 2.04 -4.55 10.79
CA ARG A 44 0.99 -5.40 10.21
C ARG A 44 0.46 -4.88 8.88
N ALA A 45 0.31 -3.57 8.74
CA ALA A 45 -0.14 -2.97 7.49
C ALA A 45 0.89 -3.16 6.35
N GLN A 46 2.20 -3.06 6.65
CA GLN A 46 3.25 -3.17 5.64
C GLN A 46 3.36 -4.56 5.01
N TRP A 47 3.45 -5.62 5.83
CA TRP A 47 3.51 -6.98 5.27
C TRP A 47 2.18 -7.40 4.63
N LEU A 48 1.05 -6.88 5.13
CA LEU A 48 -0.27 -7.13 4.55
C LEU A 48 -0.41 -6.51 3.15
N ARG A 49 0.04 -5.26 2.97
CA ARG A 49 0.10 -4.60 1.66
C ARG A 49 0.97 -5.40 0.71
N ALA A 50 2.16 -5.79 1.16
CA ALA A 50 3.10 -6.58 0.37
C ALA A 50 2.49 -7.92 -0.06
N ALA A 51 1.76 -8.59 0.83
CA ALA A 51 1.07 -9.85 0.54
C ALA A 51 -0.08 -9.67 -0.46
N VAL A 52 -0.94 -8.66 -0.30
CA VAL A 52 -2.06 -8.42 -1.23
C VAL A 52 -1.57 -8.07 -2.62
N LEU A 53 -0.53 -7.23 -2.73
CA LEU A 53 0.12 -6.93 -4.00
C LEU A 53 0.75 -8.19 -4.61
N GLY A 54 1.47 -8.98 -3.80
CA GLY A 54 2.04 -10.25 -4.21
C GLY A 54 1.00 -11.19 -4.82
N ALA A 55 -0.08 -11.47 -4.10
CA ALA A 55 -1.13 -12.38 -4.57
C ALA A 55 -1.76 -11.91 -5.89
N ASN A 56 -2.05 -10.62 -6.02
CA ASN A 56 -2.64 -10.09 -7.24
C ASN A 56 -1.65 -10.14 -8.42
N ASP A 57 -0.40 -9.74 -8.19
CA ASP A 57 0.64 -9.77 -9.21
C ASP A 57 0.93 -11.18 -9.66
N GLY A 58 1.03 -12.15 -8.74
CA GLY A 58 1.22 -13.56 -9.05
C GLY A 58 0.09 -14.13 -9.88
N LEU A 59 -1.15 -13.83 -9.52
CA LEU A 59 -2.33 -14.26 -10.26
C LEU A 59 -2.35 -13.67 -11.68
N VAL A 60 -2.22 -12.35 -11.81
CA VAL A 60 -2.35 -11.67 -13.12
C VAL A 60 -1.15 -11.96 -14.01
N SER A 61 0.08 -11.87 -13.50
CA SER A 61 1.29 -12.02 -14.32
C SER A 61 1.44 -13.44 -14.87
N VAL A 62 1.30 -14.47 -14.02
CA VAL A 62 1.43 -15.87 -14.43
C VAL A 62 0.28 -16.27 -15.35
N ALA A 63 -0.94 -15.84 -15.05
CA ALA A 63 -2.07 -16.09 -15.95
C ALA A 63 -1.89 -15.41 -17.32
N SER A 64 -1.44 -14.15 -17.35
CA SER A 64 -1.19 -13.43 -18.60
C SER A 64 -0.08 -14.10 -19.42
N LEU A 65 1.00 -14.54 -18.77
CA LEU A 65 2.08 -15.28 -19.41
C LEU A 65 1.58 -16.62 -19.99
N MET A 66 0.83 -17.39 -19.21
CA MET A 66 0.26 -18.65 -19.65
C MET A 66 -0.73 -18.46 -20.82
N MET A 67 -1.54 -17.40 -20.78
CA MET A 67 -2.43 -17.03 -21.87
C MET A 67 -1.66 -16.61 -23.12
N GLY A 68 -0.59 -15.83 -22.98
CA GLY A 68 0.28 -15.44 -24.10
C GLY A 68 0.92 -16.65 -24.78
N VAL A 69 1.51 -17.56 -24.00
CA VAL A 69 2.09 -18.81 -24.53
C VAL A 69 1.01 -19.68 -25.18
N GLY A 70 -0.15 -19.79 -24.53
CA GLY A 70 -1.32 -20.49 -25.06
C GLY A 70 -1.86 -19.88 -26.36
N ALA A 71 -1.66 -18.58 -26.59
CA ALA A 71 -2.09 -17.93 -27.83
C ALA A 71 -1.31 -18.41 -29.07
N VAL A 72 -0.09 -18.93 -28.86
CA VAL A 72 0.85 -19.33 -29.94
C VAL A 72 1.07 -20.83 -29.98
N LYS A 73 1.02 -21.50 -28.82
CA LYS A 73 1.26 -22.95 -28.69
C LYS A 73 0.06 -23.65 -28.09
N GLU A 74 -0.40 -24.70 -28.77
CA GLU A 74 -1.51 -25.54 -28.26
C GLU A 74 -1.06 -26.55 -27.19
N ASP A 75 0.24 -26.76 -27.04
CA ASP A 75 0.80 -27.70 -26.07
C ASP A 75 0.62 -27.24 -24.63
N ILE A 76 0.10 -28.15 -23.80
CA ILE A 76 -0.07 -27.95 -22.36
C ILE A 76 1.27 -27.83 -21.65
N THR A 77 2.29 -28.57 -22.10
CA THR A 77 3.60 -28.61 -21.45
C THR A 77 4.29 -27.27 -21.59
N ALA A 78 4.28 -26.68 -22.79
CA ALA A 78 4.81 -25.34 -23.02
C ALA A 78 4.13 -24.28 -22.14
N MET A 79 2.80 -24.34 -22.02
CA MET A 79 2.02 -23.41 -21.20
C MET A 79 2.33 -23.56 -19.71
N LEU A 80 2.36 -24.79 -19.18
CA LEU A 80 2.64 -25.06 -17.76
C LEU A 80 4.10 -24.78 -17.40
N LEU A 81 5.06 -25.12 -18.28
CA LEU A 81 6.48 -24.87 -18.07
C LEU A 81 6.74 -23.36 -18.01
N ALA A 82 6.15 -22.59 -18.93
CA ALA A 82 6.24 -21.13 -18.90
C ALA A 82 5.58 -20.54 -17.65
N GLY A 83 4.39 -21.04 -17.27
CA GLY A 83 3.71 -20.61 -16.06
C GLY A 83 4.53 -20.88 -14.78
N PHE A 84 5.13 -22.06 -14.67
CA PHE A 84 5.97 -22.43 -13.54
C PHE A 84 7.28 -21.62 -13.50
N ALA A 85 7.94 -21.44 -14.65
CA ALA A 85 9.11 -20.58 -14.74
C ALA A 85 8.77 -19.13 -14.35
N GLY A 86 7.63 -18.62 -14.82
CA GLY A 86 7.11 -17.30 -14.47
C GLY A 86 6.76 -17.17 -12.99
N LEU A 87 6.22 -18.22 -12.37
CA LEU A 87 5.97 -18.27 -10.93
C LEU A 87 7.27 -18.12 -10.15
N VAL A 88 8.28 -18.94 -10.44
CA VAL A 88 9.55 -18.93 -9.70
C VAL A 88 10.29 -17.62 -9.92
N ALA A 89 10.41 -17.18 -11.18
CA ALA A 89 11.08 -15.92 -11.51
C ALA A 89 10.36 -14.72 -10.90
N GLY A 90 9.03 -14.71 -10.96
CA GLY A 90 8.19 -13.66 -10.40
C GLY A 90 8.25 -13.59 -8.87
N ALA A 91 8.18 -14.74 -8.18
CA ALA A 91 8.28 -14.80 -6.73
C ALA A 91 9.64 -14.28 -6.23
N CYS A 92 10.75 -14.68 -6.89
CA CYS A 92 12.09 -14.18 -6.59
C CYS A 92 12.21 -12.68 -6.85
N SER A 93 11.73 -12.21 -8.00
CA SER A 93 11.74 -10.78 -8.36
C SER A 93 10.94 -9.94 -7.35
N MET A 94 9.78 -10.44 -6.91
CA MET A 94 8.93 -9.78 -5.92
C MET A 94 9.59 -9.72 -4.55
N ALA A 95 10.22 -10.82 -4.11
CA ALA A 95 10.98 -10.83 -2.86
C ALA A 95 12.08 -9.78 -2.86
N ILE A 96 12.87 -9.72 -3.94
CA ILE A 96 13.97 -8.76 -4.09
C ILE A 96 13.42 -7.33 -4.16
N GLY A 97 12.39 -7.09 -4.97
CA GLY A 97 11.80 -5.76 -5.14
C GLY A 97 11.21 -5.20 -3.84
N GLU A 98 10.55 -6.05 -3.05
CA GLU A 98 10.00 -5.64 -1.74
C GLU A 98 11.11 -5.44 -0.70
N PHE A 99 12.13 -6.31 -0.67
CA PHE A 99 13.29 -6.13 0.22
C PHE A 99 14.01 -4.79 -0.06
N VAL A 100 14.30 -4.52 -1.33
CA VAL A 100 14.97 -3.28 -1.75
C VAL A 100 14.09 -2.07 -1.46
N SER A 101 12.78 -2.12 -1.73
CA SER A 101 11.89 -0.98 -1.51
C SER A 101 11.70 -0.63 -0.03
N VAL A 102 11.71 -1.61 0.87
CA VAL A 102 11.67 -1.37 2.32
C VAL A 102 13.00 -0.79 2.79
N TYR A 103 14.13 -1.31 2.28
CA TYR A 103 15.45 -0.81 2.63
C TYR A 103 15.66 0.63 2.16
N THR A 104 15.22 0.98 0.94
CA THR A 104 15.34 2.37 0.45
C THR A 104 14.44 3.34 1.20
N GLN A 105 13.24 2.92 1.64
CA GLN A 105 12.40 3.76 2.51
C GLN A 105 13.10 4.07 3.83
N TYR A 106 13.75 3.07 4.43
CA TYR A 106 14.55 3.26 5.63
C TYR A 106 15.71 4.24 5.40
N ASP A 107 16.44 4.11 4.28
CA ASP A 107 17.54 5.01 3.96
C ASP A 107 17.07 6.47 3.77
N ILE A 108 15.91 6.67 3.14
CA ILE A 108 15.31 8.00 2.93
C ILE A 108 14.92 8.62 4.28
N GLU A 109 14.29 7.85 5.16
CA GLU A 109 13.88 8.29 6.50
C GLU A 109 15.10 8.69 7.34
N MET A 110 16.16 7.87 7.34
CA MET A 110 17.40 8.18 8.07
C MET A 110 18.09 9.43 7.51
N ALA A 111 18.07 9.61 6.19
CA ALA A 111 18.61 10.82 5.56
C ALA A 111 17.78 12.07 5.89
N GLN A 112 16.45 11.95 6.02
CA GLN A 112 15.57 13.02 6.47
C GLN A 112 15.87 13.40 7.92
N ILE A 113 15.91 12.43 8.83
CA ILE A 113 16.22 12.67 10.25
C ILE A 113 17.58 13.36 10.42
N LYS A 114 18.60 12.95 9.65
CA LYS A 114 19.91 13.59 9.70
C LYS A 114 19.86 15.06 9.27
N ARG A 115 19.13 15.37 8.20
CA ARG A 115 18.94 16.77 7.73
C ARG A 115 18.17 17.60 8.75
N ASP A 116 17.10 17.07 9.31
CA ASP A 116 16.26 17.78 10.27
C ASP A 116 17.04 18.09 11.57
N ARG A 117 17.88 17.14 12.03
CA ARG A 117 18.80 17.35 13.16
C ARG A 117 19.85 18.43 12.88
N GLU A 118 20.45 18.45 11.70
CA GLU A 118 21.43 19.48 11.31
C GLU A 118 20.77 20.86 11.21
N SER A 119 19.57 20.95 10.64
CA SER A 119 18.77 22.18 10.58
C SER A 119 18.38 22.69 11.97
N ASN A 120 17.89 21.83 12.86
CA ASN A 120 17.54 22.21 14.23
C ASN A 120 18.76 22.67 15.05
N ASN A 121 19.92 22.01 14.89
CA ASN A 121 21.14 22.41 15.59
C ASN A 121 21.67 23.79 15.14
N ASN A 122 21.61 24.07 13.83
CA ASN A 122 21.97 25.40 13.31
C ASN A 122 21.03 26.50 13.82
N ASN A 123 19.73 26.22 13.93
CA ASN A 123 18.77 27.17 14.50
C ASN A 123 19.01 27.41 16.00
N ASN A 124 19.28 26.36 16.79
CA ASN A 124 19.57 26.50 18.22
C ASN A 124 20.82 27.32 18.50
N ASN A 125 21.88 27.18 17.69
CA ASN A 125 23.08 28.00 17.85
C ASN A 125 22.82 29.50 17.60
N ASN A 126 21.90 29.86 16.71
CA ASN A 126 21.53 31.27 16.50
C ASN A 126 20.68 31.84 17.64
N ASN A 127 19.84 31.00 18.29
CA ASN A 127 18.99 31.43 19.40
C ASN A 127 19.71 31.50 20.76
N ASN A 128 20.88 30.85 20.91
CA ASN A 128 21.66 30.88 22.15
C ASN A 128 22.28 32.25 22.50
N ASN A 129 22.08 33.28 21.67
CA ASN A 129 22.47 34.66 22.01
C ASN A 129 21.38 35.45 22.76
N ASN A 130 20.18 34.91 22.99
CA ASN A 130 19.16 35.57 23.82
C ASN A 130 18.33 34.56 24.63
N ASN A 131 18.61 34.53 25.94
CA ASN A 131 17.81 34.01 27.05
C ASN A 131 17.78 32.49 27.29
N ASN A 132 18.27 32.13 28.49
CA ASN A 132 17.87 30.96 29.27
C ASN A 132 16.35 30.79 29.26
N ASN A 133 15.87 29.63 28.82
CA ASN A 133 14.83 28.82 29.47
C ASN A 133 14.64 27.52 28.67
N ASN A 134 14.61 26.41 29.40
CA ASN A 134 14.39 25.04 28.91
C ASN A 134 13.20 24.94 27.94
N ILE A 135 13.34 24.08 26.92
CA ILE A 135 12.37 23.03 26.50
C ILE A 135 12.78 22.59 25.08
N GLY A 136 12.95 21.29 24.92
CA GLY A 136 13.31 20.63 23.66
C GLY A 136 13.85 19.22 23.86
N ILE A 137 13.36 18.50 24.89
CA ILE A 137 13.48 17.04 24.95
C ILE A 137 12.11 16.49 24.55
N ASP A 138 11.65 16.81 23.35
CA ASP A 138 10.36 16.30 22.87
C ASP A 138 10.48 15.96 21.38
N GLU A 139 11.40 15.06 21.01
CA GLU A 139 11.38 14.47 19.66
C GLU A 139 12.11 13.10 19.59
N GLU A 140 12.10 12.35 20.69
CA GLU A 140 12.40 10.91 20.67
C GLU A 140 11.14 10.05 20.45
N ALA A 141 9.96 10.67 20.31
CA ALA A 141 8.66 10.01 20.20
C ALA A 141 8.23 9.73 18.76
N GLN A 142 9.06 9.00 18.01
CA GLN A 142 8.66 8.00 16.99
C GLN A 142 9.95 7.56 16.30
N ARG A 143 10.80 6.80 17.00
CA ARG A 143 11.55 5.76 16.29
C ARG A 143 10.52 4.76 15.80
N GLU A 144 9.96 5.07 14.65
CA GLU A 144 9.12 4.19 13.85
C GLU A 144 9.82 2.84 13.83
N LYS A 145 9.14 1.88 14.45
CA LYS A 145 9.69 0.55 14.72
C LYS A 145 9.93 -0.10 13.37
N LEU A 146 11.21 -0.23 13.04
CA LEU A 146 11.80 -0.70 11.78
C LEU A 146 10.85 -1.65 11.01
N PRO A 147 10.42 -1.25 9.80
CA PRO A 147 9.78 -2.17 8.86
C PRO A 147 10.67 -3.40 8.69
N ASN A 148 10.18 -4.61 8.95
CA ASN A 148 11.01 -5.80 8.83
C ASN A 148 11.10 -6.19 7.33
N PRO A 149 12.21 -5.89 6.64
CA PRO A 149 12.29 -5.97 5.17
C PRO A 149 12.16 -7.42 4.71
N PHE A 150 12.72 -8.35 5.48
CA PHE A 150 12.67 -9.77 5.17
C PHE A 150 11.25 -10.33 5.33
N GLN A 151 10.50 -9.87 6.35
CA GLN A 151 9.14 -10.33 6.56
C GLN A 151 8.18 -9.84 5.47
N ALA A 152 8.30 -8.59 5.03
CA ALA A 152 7.51 -8.06 3.93
C ALA A 152 7.83 -8.77 2.60
N ALA A 153 9.12 -8.98 2.32
CA ALA A 153 9.59 -9.70 1.13
C ALA A 153 9.13 -11.17 1.08
N LEU A 154 9.20 -11.87 2.21
CA LEU A 154 8.74 -13.25 2.28
C LEU A 154 7.22 -13.35 2.16
N ALA A 155 6.48 -12.45 2.81
CA ALA A 155 5.03 -12.39 2.72
C ALA A 155 4.57 -12.13 1.28
N SER A 156 5.20 -11.20 0.56
CA SER A 156 4.88 -10.91 -0.84
C SER A 156 5.21 -12.07 -1.76
N ALA A 157 6.37 -12.72 -1.60
CA ALA A 157 6.79 -13.84 -2.45
C ALA A 157 5.91 -15.09 -2.26
N LEU A 158 5.51 -15.39 -1.02
CA LEU A 158 4.59 -16.49 -0.73
C LEU A 158 3.20 -16.18 -1.27
N ALA A 159 2.69 -14.96 -1.04
CA ALA A 159 1.40 -14.55 -1.57
C ALA A 159 1.38 -14.57 -3.10
N PHE A 160 2.46 -14.12 -3.75
CA PHE A 160 2.66 -14.25 -5.19
C PHE A 160 2.56 -15.69 -5.66
N SER A 161 3.27 -16.60 -4.99
CA SER A 161 3.24 -18.02 -5.31
C SER A 161 1.83 -18.60 -5.18
N PHE A 162 1.08 -18.22 -4.14
CA PHE A 162 -0.32 -18.62 -3.97
C PHE A 162 -1.24 -18.07 -5.08
N GLY A 163 -1.06 -16.80 -5.46
CA GLY A 163 -1.81 -16.21 -6.56
C GLY A 163 -1.53 -16.91 -7.89
N ALA A 164 -0.26 -17.20 -8.17
CA ALA A 164 0.20 -17.88 -9.38
C ALA A 164 -0.23 -19.35 -9.46
N LEU A 165 -0.55 -19.99 -8.33
CA LEU A 165 -0.97 -21.39 -8.31
C LEU A 165 -2.36 -21.58 -8.95
N VAL A 166 -3.24 -20.59 -8.85
CA VAL A 166 -4.60 -20.64 -9.40
C VAL A 166 -4.60 -20.93 -10.92
N PRO A 167 -3.94 -20.13 -11.78
CA PRO A 167 -3.92 -20.40 -13.22
C PRO A 167 -3.19 -21.70 -13.58
N LEU A 168 -2.15 -22.08 -12.82
CA LEU A 168 -1.43 -23.35 -13.02
C LEU A 168 -2.33 -24.56 -12.77
N LEU A 169 -3.05 -24.56 -11.65
CA LEU A 169 -3.99 -25.64 -11.31
C LEU A 169 -5.17 -25.69 -12.29
N ALA A 170 -5.69 -24.52 -12.69
CA ALA A 170 -6.77 -24.43 -13.66
C ALA A 170 -6.36 -25.02 -15.03
N ALA A 171 -5.11 -24.82 -15.45
CA ALA A 171 -4.61 -25.34 -16.71
C ALA A 171 -4.35 -26.86 -16.70
N LEU A 172 -4.01 -27.44 -15.54
CA LEU A 172 -3.60 -28.83 -15.42
C LEU A 172 -4.73 -29.83 -15.72
N PHE A 173 -5.97 -29.46 -15.42
CA PHE A 173 -7.09 -30.40 -15.42
C PHE A 173 -7.74 -30.60 -16.82
N ILE A 174 -7.37 -29.81 -17.84
CA ILE A 174 -8.07 -29.75 -19.14
C ILE A 174 -7.13 -30.10 -20.30
N ARG A 175 -7.49 -31.13 -21.07
CA ARG A 175 -6.74 -31.56 -22.28
C ARG A 175 -7.04 -30.71 -23.52
N ASN A 176 -8.28 -30.27 -23.70
CA ASN A 176 -8.69 -29.53 -24.89
C ASN A 176 -8.19 -28.07 -24.83
N HIS A 177 -7.43 -27.65 -25.85
CA HIS A 177 -6.78 -26.34 -25.90
C HIS A 177 -7.75 -25.16 -25.68
N LYS A 178 -8.86 -25.10 -26.43
CA LYS A 178 -9.81 -23.98 -26.34
C LYS A 178 -10.51 -23.92 -24.99
N ILE A 179 -10.88 -25.09 -24.46
CA ILE A 179 -11.53 -25.21 -23.16
C ILE A 179 -10.54 -24.82 -22.06
N ARG A 180 -9.27 -25.20 -22.18
CA ARG A 180 -8.23 -24.87 -21.20
C ARG A 180 -8.07 -23.36 -21.05
N LEU A 181 -7.94 -22.64 -22.15
CA LEU A 181 -7.86 -21.17 -22.12
C LEU A 181 -9.11 -20.56 -21.47
N ALA A 182 -10.30 -21.02 -21.86
CA ALA A 182 -11.54 -20.52 -21.25
C ALA A 182 -11.61 -20.78 -19.74
N VAL A 183 -11.25 -21.99 -19.30
CA VAL A 183 -11.24 -22.36 -17.88
C VAL A 183 -10.23 -21.53 -17.09
N VAL A 184 -9.02 -21.33 -17.62
CA VAL A 184 -8.01 -20.48 -16.97
C VAL A 184 -8.52 -19.03 -16.86
N ALA A 185 -9.11 -18.47 -17.92
CA ALA A 185 -9.68 -17.12 -17.88
C ALA A 185 -10.77 -16.98 -16.82
N VAL A 186 -11.70 -17.94 -16.76
CA VAL A 186 -12.80 -17.93 -15.80
C VAL A 186 -12.29 -18.09 -14.37
N ALA A 187 -11.40 -19.08 -14.14
CA ALA A 187 -10.82 -19.33 -12.83
C ALA A 187 -10.06 -18.10 -12.30
N VAL A 188 -9.26 -17.45 -13.15
CA VAL A 188 -8.54 -16.24 -12.77
C VAL A 188 -9.48 -15.07 -12.54
N SER A 189 -10.53 -14.92 -13.35
CA SER A 189 -11.53 -13.86 -13.14
C SER A 189 -12.24 -14.00 -11.79
N LEU A 190 -12.59 -15.23 -11.39
CA LEU A 190 -13.14 -15.52 -10.08
C LEU A 190 -12.13 -15.24 -8.96
N ALA A 191 -10.88 -15.65 -9.14
CA ALA A 191 -9.83 -15.38 -8.16
C ALA A 191 -9.53 -13.87 -8.02
N LEU A 192 -9.58 -13.09 -9.10
CA LEU A 192 -9.44 -11.63 -9.07
C LEU A 192 -10.58 -10.97 -8.29
N LEU A 193 -11.81 -11.47 -8.42
CA LEU A 193 -12.93 -11.01 -7.60
C LEU A 193 -12.71 -11.33 -6.12
N VAL A 194 -12.22 -12.53 -5.80
CA VAL A 194 -11.92 -12.94 -4.42
C VAL A 194 -10.79 -12.11 -3.83
N PHE A 195 -9.64 -11.99 -4.51
CA PHE A 195 -8.51 -11.20 -4.04
C PHE A 195 -8.82 -9.70 -4.00
N GLY A 196 -9.58 -9.18 -4.96
CA GLY A 196 -10.08 -7.81 -4.93
C GLY A 196 -10.99 -7.55 -3.73
N GLY A 197 -11.84 -8.51 -3.38
CA GLY A 197 -12.72 -8.43 -2.21
C GLY A 197 -11.97 -8.54 -0.89
N VAL A 198 -11.09 -9.54 -0.77
CA VAL A 198 -10.22 -9.74 0.40
C VAL A 198 -9.31 -8.53 0.61
N GLY A 199 -8.68 -8.02 -0.44
CA GLY A 199 -7.87 -6.80 -0.39
C GLY A 199 -8.66 -5.56 0.02
N ALA A 200 -9.94 -5.47 -0.36
CA ALA A 200 -10.80 -4.37 0.05
C ALA A 200 -11.17 -4.42 1.53
N VAL A 201 -11.47 -5.63 2.04
CA VAL A 201 -11.77 -5.86 3.47
C VAL A 201 -10.53 -5.56 4.32
N LEU A 202 -9.36 -6.05 3.89
CA LEU A 202 -8.08 -5.83 4.57
C LEU A 202 -7.63 -4.36 4.54
N GLY A 203 -7.92 -3.66 3.44
CA GLY A 203 -7.57 -2.25 3.26
C GLY A 203 -8.65 -1.26 3.73
N ASN A 204 -9.75 -1.74 4.31
CA ASN A 204 -10.91 -0.92 4.71
C ASN A 204 -11.41 0.03 3.59
N THR A 205 -11.54 -0.48 2.36
CA THR A 205 -11.99 0.27 1.17
C THR A 205 -13.29 -0.29 0.60
N PRO A 206 -14.08 0.51 -0.15
CA PRO A 206 -15.33 0.01 -0.74
C PRO A 206 -15.09 -1.13 -1.73
N VAL A 207 -15.53 -2.34 -1.36
CA VAL A 207 -15.33 -3.62 -2.09
C VAL A 207 -15.60 -3.50 -3.58
N ARG A 208 -16.71 -2.87 -3.97
CA ARG A 208 -17.11 -2.76 -5.39
C ARG A 208 -16.07 -2.01 -6.23
N ARG A 209 -15.45 -0.95 -5.69
CA ARG A 209 -14.45 -0.16 -6.44
C ARG A 209 -13.13 -0.91 -6.55
N SER A 210 -12.73 -1.58 -5.47
CA SER A 210 -11.50 -2.39 -5.43
C SER A 210 -11.57 -3.58 -6.39
N CYS A 211 -12.65 -4.37 -6.35
CA CYS A 211 -12.85 -5.49 -7.27
C CYS A 211 -12.86 -5.02 -8.74
N LEU A 212 -13.54 -3.90 -9.03
CA LEU A 212 -13.63 -3.39 -10.40
C LEU A 212 -12.24 -3.04 -10.96
N ARG A 213 -11.39 -2.34 -10.18
CA ARG A 213 -10.03 -1.99 -10.60
C ARG A 213 -9.18 -3.23 -10.85
N VAL A 214 -9.24 -4.22 -9.96
CA VAL A 214 -8.44 -5.45 -10.04
C VAL A 214 -8.86 -6.30 -11.25
N VAL A 215 -10.17 -6.49 -11.46
CA VAL A 215 -10.69 -7.27 -12.59
C VAL A 215 -10.41 -6.59 -13.92
N ILE A 216 -10.68 -5.28 -14.03
CA ILE A 216 -10.42 -4.53 -15.28
C ILE A 216 -8.92 -4.54 -15.59
N GLY A 217 -8.06 -4.26 -14.59
CA GLY A 217 -6.62 -4.28 -14.77
C GLY A 217 -6.10 -5.65 -15.20
N GLY A 218 -6.58 -6.72 -14.56
CA GLY A 218 -6.21 -8.10 -14.89
C GLY A 218 -6.64 -8.51 -16.30
N TRP A 219 -7.87 -8.21 -16.70
CA TRP A 219 -8.35 -8.47 -18.06
C TRP A 219 -7.59 -7.69 -19.11
N MET A 220 -7.28 -6.42 -18.83
CA MET A 220 -6.49 -5.58 -19.74
C MET A 220 -5.09 -6.17 -19.95
N ALA A 221 -4.41 -6.58 -18.87
CA ALA A 221 -3.10 -7.22 -18.96
C ALA A 221 -3.15 -8.50 -19.80
N MET A 222 -4.11 -9.39 -19.53
CA MET A 222 -4.27 -10.63 -20.28
C MET A 222 -4.56 -10.39 -21.76
N ALA A 223 -5.45 -9.44 -22.07
CA ALA A 223 -5.81 -9.13 -23.45
C ALA A 223 -4.61 -8.60 -24.23
N ILE A 224 -3.81 -7.73 -23.62
CA ILE A 224 -2.58 -7.19 -24.23
C ILE A 224 -1.57 -8.31 -24.45
N THR A 225 -1.27 -9.12 -23.43
CA THR A 225 -0.28 -10.21 -23.55
C THR A 225 -0.72 -11.25 -24.58
N PHE A 226 -1.98 -11.69 -24.54
CA PHE A 226 -2.54 -12.62 -25.52
C PHE A 226 -2.49 -12.04 -26.94
N GLY A 227 -2.90 -10.79 -27.12
CA GLY A 227 -2.91 -10.11 -28.42
C GLY A 227 -1.52 -9.98 -29.02
N LEU A 228 -0.54 -9.53 -28.21
CA LEU A 228 0.86 -9.40 -28.64
C LEU A 228 1.47 -10.76 -28.99
N SER A 229 1.30 -11.77 -28.14
CA SER A 229 1.80 -13.11 -28.43
C SER A 229 1.16 -13.69 -29.69
N LYS A 230 -0.14 -13.52 -29.88
CA LYS A 230 -0.84 -13.97 -31.10
C LYS A 230 -0.33 -13.27 -32.36
N LEU A 231 -0.05 -11.96 -32.29
CA LEU A 231 0.51 -11.21 -33.42
C LEU A 231 1.89 -11.72 -33.80
N ILE A 232 2.76 -11.96 -32.81
CA ILE A 232 4.11 -12.48 -33.01
C ILE A 232 4.05 -13.91 -33.58
N GLY A 233 3.20 -14.77 -33.01
CA GLY A 233 3.02 -16.14 -33.50
C GLY A 233 2.45 -16.22 -34.91
N SER A 234 1.57 -15.28 -35.28
CA SER A 234 1.04 -15.18 -36.65
C SER A 234 2.06 -14.65 -37.65
N ALA A 235 3.11 -13.96 -37.21
CA ALA A 235 4.18 -13.44 -38.06
C ALA A 235 5.26 -14.49 -38.39
N GLY A 236 5.17 -15.70 -37.83
CA GLY A 236 6.00 -16.85 -38.23
C GLY A 236 7.45 -16.85 -37.71
N LEU A 237 7.71 -16.20 -36.58
CA LEU A 237 8.96 -16.32 -35.82
C LEU A 237 8.97 -17.55 -34.90
#